data_AF-A0A8J4B700-F1
#
_entry.id   AF-A0A8J4B700-F1
#
_cell.length_a   1.000
_cell.length_b   1.000
_cell.length_c   1.000
_cell.angle_alpha   90.00
_cell.angle_beta   90.00
_cell.angle_gamma   90.00
#
_symmetry.space_group_name_H-M   'P 1'
#
loop_
_entity.id
_entity.type
_entity.pdbx_description
1 polymer ?
#
loop_
_entity_poly.entity_id
_entity_poly.type
_entity_poly.pdbx_seq_one_letter_code
_entity_poly.pdbx_strand_id
1 'polypeptide(L)'
;MSRLRVMLFFGLLTSIIIGRALAQGCSRPNGWCIHEGSVFRQLDCDGDGALDLTCTDNVGRHWAILSKNGCADEDWAGGRPVNACPAGFGCPRPKGWCVHEGSVFRQLDCDGDGALDLTCTDNVGRHWAILSKNGCAEDWAGVRPVNVCPAGFGCPRPKGWCIHEGSVFRQLDCDGDGALDLTCTDNVGRHWAILSKNGCAEDWAGARPVNV
;
A
#
# COMPACT_ATOMS: atom_id res chain seq x y z
N MET A 1 79.47 -6.04 4.67
CA MET A 1 78.61 -4.85 4.57
C MET A 1 77.55 -5.11 3.52
N SER A 2 76.31 -4.99 3.98
CA SER A 2 75.00 -5.21 3.37
C SER A 2 74.86 -4.97 1.86
N ARG A 3 74.20 -5.92 1.17
CA ARG A 3 73.27 -5.58 0.08
C ARG A 3 71.98 -6.37 0.29
N LEU A 4 70.95 -5.60 0.65
CA LEU A 4 69.56 -5.95 0.88
C LEU A 4 69.00 -6.77 -0.30
N ARG A 5 68.47 -7.97 -0.03
CA ARG A 5 67.52 -8.63 -0.93
C ARG A 5 66.16 -7.96 -0.75
N VAL A 6 65.77 -7.14 -1.73
CA VAL A 6 64.39 -6.66 -1.82
C VAL A 6 63.56 -7.82 -2.38
N MET A 7 62.90 -8.55 -1.48
CA MET A 7 61.84 -9.50 -1.82
C MET A 7 60.62 -8.67 -2.25
N LEU A 8 60.31 -8.68 -3.54
CA LEU A 8 59.03 -8.21 -4.07
C LEU A 8 57.92 -9.13 -3.54
N PHE A 9 57.25 -8.70 -2.47
CA PHE A 9 55.98 -9.29 -2.04
C PHE A 9 54.92 -8.88 -3.08
N PHE A 10 54.62 -9.79 -4.01
CA PHE A 10 53.35 -9.75 -4.74
C PHE A 10 52.24 -10.08 -3.74
N GLY A 11 51.72 -9.04 -3.09
CA GLY A 11 50.50 -9.14 -2.30
C GLY A 11 49.34 -9.47 -3.24
N LEU A 12 48.84 -10.71 -3.17
CA LEU A 12 47.49 -11.01 -3.63
C LEU A 12 46.52 -10.20 -2.78
N LEU A 13 46.15 -9.02 -3.27
CA LEU A 13 44.88 -8.41 -2.91
C LEU A 13 43.80 -9.26 -3.59
N THR A 14 43.40 -10.36 -2.94
CA THR A 14 42.08 -10.93 -3.18
C THR A 14 41.08 -9.88 -2.75
N SER A 15 40.68 -9.03 -3.70
CA SER A 15 39.50 -8.19 -3.56
C SER A 15 38.34 -9.13 -3.24
N ILE A 16 37.99 -9.22 -1.97
CA ILE A 16 36.70 -9.75 -1.55
C ILE A 16 35.70 -8.70 -2.03
N ILE A 17 35.32 -8.81 -3.31
CA ILE A 17 34.07 -8.24 -3.79
C ILE A 17 33.01 -9.04 -3.04
N ILE A 18 32.62 -8.55 -1.85
CA ILE A 18 31.31 -8.89 -1.29
C ILE A 18 30.33 -8.20 -2.23
N GLY A 19 30.14 -8.82 -3.40
CA GLY A 19 28.97 -8.56 -4.20
C GLY A 19 27.83 -8.92 -3.28
N ARG A 20 27.10 -7.90 -2.81
CA ARG A 20 25.72 -8.14 -2.38
C ARG A 20 25.07 -8.78 -3.59
N ALA A 21 24.99 -10.11 -3.58
CA ALA A 21 24.11 -10.83 -4.48
C ALA A 21 22.76 -10.15 -4.28
N LEU A 22 22.22 -9.53 -5.33
CA LEU A 22 20.83 -9.12 -5.33
C LEU A 22 20.06 -10.39 -4.98
N ALA A 23 19.51 -10.45 -3.79
CA ALA A 23 18.92 -11.67 -3.28
C ALA A 23 17.78 -12.03 -4.24
N GLN A 24 17.99 -13.12 -4.98
CA GLN A 24 17.12 -13.55 -6.06
C GLN A 24 15.77 -13.88 -5.43
N GLY A 25 14.79 -12.98 -5.61
CA GLY A 25 13.44 -13.18 -5.10
C GLY A 25 12.78 -14.41 -5.72
N CYS A 26 11.67 -14.83 -5.11
CA CYS A 26 10.94 -15.99 -5.57
C CYS A 26 10.29 -15.77 -6.95
N SER A 27 10.23 -16.84 -7.75
CA SER A 27 9.48 -16.84 -9.02
C SER A 27 8.04 -17.25 -8.76
N ARG A 28 7.09 -16.48 -9.32
CA ARG A 28 5.65 -16.76 -9.15
C ARG A 28 5.28 -18.11 -9.78
N PRO A 29 4.74 -19.07 -8.99
CA PRO A 29 4.30 -20.35 -9.55
C PRO A 29 3.18 -20.15 -10.56
N ASN A 30 3.14 -20.99 -11.59
CA ASN A 30 2.09 -20.93 -12.60
C ASN A 30 0.72 -21.21 -11.96
N GLY A 31 -0.28 -20.37 -12.24
CA GLY A 31 -1.61 -20.48 -11.64
C GLY A 31 -1.73 -20.00 -10.19
N TRP A 32 -0.67 -19.48 -9.58
CA TRP A 32 -0.74 -18.94 -8.22
C TRP A 32 -1.25 -17.49 -8.22
N CYS A 33 -2.17 -17.15 -7.31
CA CYS A 33 -2.76 -15.81 -7.17
C CYS A 33 -3.47 -15.25 -8.43
N ILE A 34 -4.18 -16.09 -9.18
CA ILE A 34 -4.89 -15.67 -10.41
C ILE A 34 -6.42 -15.68 -10.28
N HIS A 35 -6.95 -15.99 -9.10
CA HIS A 35 -8.39 -16.09 -8.90
C HIS A 35 -9.06 -14.71 -8.81
N GLU A 36 -10.37 -14.66 -9.03
CA GLU A 36 -11.13 -13.41 -8.97
C GLU A 36 -10.97 -12.73 -7.60
N GLY A 37 -10.70 -11.42 -7.62
CA GLY A 37 -10.47 -10.64 -6.41
C GLY A 37 -9.11 -10.84 -5.74
N SER A 38 -8.20 -11.63 -6.35
CA SER A 38 -6.84 -11.79 -5.84
C SER A 38 -5.92 -10.63 -6.21
N VAL A 39 -5.01 -10.30 -5.30
CA VAL A 39 -4.01 -9.24 -5.45
C VAL A 39 -2.64 -9.85 -5.18
N PHE A 40 -1.81 -9.85 -6.21
CA PHE A 40 -0.43 -10.32 -6.16
C PHE A 40 0.52 -9.17 -5.84
N ARG A 41 1.47 -9.38 -4.92
CA ARG A 41 2.55 -8.42 -4.67
C ARG A 41 3.89 -9.15 -4.42
N GLN A 42 4.99 -8.43 -4.63
CA GLN A 42 6.34 -8.87 -4.26
C GLN A 42 6.93 -7.89 -3.27
N LEU A 43 7.38 -8.41 -2.12
CA LEU A 43 7.87 -7.61 -1.01
C LEU A 43 8.71 -8.47 -0.08
N ASP A 44 9.66 -7.85 0.60
CA ASP A 44 10.47 -8.49 1.65
C ASP A 44 9.63 -8.62 2.92
N CYS A 45 9.08 -9.81 3.16
CA CYS A 45 8.15 -10.09 4.25
C CYS A 45 8.86 -10.36 5.57
N ASP A 46 10.11 -10.83 5.53
CA ASP A 46 10.84 -11.31 6.70
C ASP A 46 12.18 -10.61 6.95
N GLY A 47 12.48 -9.57 6.18
CA GLY A 47 13.61 -8.66 6.34
C GLY A 47 14.94 -9.26 5.91
N ASP A 48 14.93 -10.31 5.09
CA ASP A 48 16.15 -10.97 4.61
C ASP A 48 16.77 -10.30 3.38
N GLY A 49 16.10 -9.28 2.83
CA GLY A 49 16.55 -8.50 1.68
C GLY A 49 16.22 -9.14 0.33
N ALA A 50 15.50 -10.27 0.30
CA ALA A 50 14.95 -10.89 -0.89
C ALA A 50 13.45 -10.59 -1.02
N LEU A 51 12.95 -10.57 -2.26
CA LEU A 51 11.52 -10.40 -2.50
C LEU A 51 10.79 -11.73 -2.33
N ASP A 52 9.82 -11.75 -1.44
CA ASP A 52 8.85 -12.81 -1.26
C ASP A 52 7.62 -12.56 -2.12
N LEU A 53 6.81 -13.60 -2.30
CA LEU A 53 5.54 -13.49 -3.02
C LEU A 53 4.41 -13.45 -2.02
N THR A 54 3.47 -12.53 -2.23
CA THR A 54 2.22 -12.50 -1.46
C THR A 54 1.01 -12.52 -2.37
N CYS A 55 -0.06 -13.12 -1.87
CA CYS A 55 -1.38 -13.06 -2.44
C CYS A 55 -2.38 -12.72 -1.34
N THR A 56 -3.32 -11.83 -1.63
CA THR A 56 -4.47 -11.55 -0.78
C THR A 56 -5.73 -11.60 -1.62
N ASP A 57 -6.88 -11.93 -1.04
CA ASP A 57 -8.16 -11.86 -1.75
C ASP A 57 -9.21 -11.00 -1.04
N ASN A 58 -10.33 -10.78 -1.71
CA ASN A 58 -11.46 -9.99 -1.21
C ASN A 58 -12.22 -10.64 -0.04
N VAL A 59 -12.01 -11.93 0.23
CA VAL A 59 -12.58 -12.62 1.41
C VAL A 59 -11.61 -12.65 2.60
N GLY A 60 -10.42 -12.05 2.45
CA GLY A 60 -9.44 -11.87 3.51
C GLY A 60 -8.50 -13.07 3.70
N ARG A 61 -8.44 -13.99 2.73
CA ARG A 61 -7.41 -15.03 2.70
C ARG A 61 -6.09 -14.44 2.24
N HIS A 62 -5.02 -15.01 2.78
CA HIS A 62 -3.65 -14.60 2.55
C HIS A 62 -2.79 -15.84 2.27
N TRP A 63 -1.85 -15.68 1.33
CA TRP A 63 -0.86 -16.68 0.95
C TRP A 63 0.49 -15.99 0.80
N ALA A 64 1.57 -16.65 1.16
CA ALA A 64 2.90 -16.18 0.80
C ALA A 64 3.92 -17.29 0.67
N ILE A 65 4.85 -17.03 -0.24
CA ILE A 65 5.99 -17.89 -0.55
C ILE A 65 7.23 -17.09 -0.17
N LEU A 66 7.94 -17.55 0.89
CA LEU A 66 9.15 -16.88 1.38
C LEU A 66 10.40 -17.44 0.73
N SER A 67 11.25 -16.53 0.32
CA SER A 67 12.60 -16.76 -0.20
C SER A 67 13.50 -17.46 0.84
N LYS A 68 13.44 -17.03 2.10
CA LYS A 68 14.12 -17.68 3.23
C LYS A 68 13.76 -19.15 3.43
N ASN A 69 12.55 -19.55 3.02
CA ASN A 69 12.09 -20.93 3.05
C ASN A 69 12.36 -21.66 1.72
N GLY A 70 13.29 -21.15 0.90
CA GLY A 70 13.65 -21.75 -0.38
C GLY A 70 12.56 -21.63 -1.45
N CYS A 71 11.66 -20.65 -1.34
CA CYS A 71 10.51 -20.47 -2.23
C CYS A 71 9.60 -21.72 -2.33
N ALA A 72 9.49 -22.48 -1.25
CA ALA A 72 8.61 -23.64 -1.19
C ALA A 72 7.15 -23.22 -1.44
N ASP A 73 6.50 -23.88 -2.39
CA ASP A 73 5.15 -23.58 -2.88
C ASP A 73 4.07 -24.33 -2.07
N GLU A 74 4.25 -24.47 -0.76
CA GLU A 74 3.41 -25.34 0.07
C GLU A 74 2.05 -24.71 0.45
N ASP A 75 1.90 -23.40 0.21
CA ASP A 75 0.73 -22.63 0.61
C ASP A 75 -0.21 -22.39 -0.59
N TRP A 76 -0.97 -23.43 -0.96
CA TRP A 76 -2.06 -23.34 -1.95
C TRP A 76 -3.44 -23.19 -1.29
N ALA A 77 -3.60 -23.71 -0.06
CA ALA A 77 -4.87 -23.69 0.65
C ALA A 77 -5.26 -22.30 1.16
N GLY A 78 -4.28 -21.43 1.37
CA GLY A 78 -4.46 -20.12 1.99
C GLY A 78 -4.64 -20.22 3.49
N GLY A 79 -4.38 -19.11 4.17
CA GLY A 79 -4.43 -19.05 5.64
C GLY A 79 -3.07 -18.84 6.30
N ARG A 80 -2.07 -18.37 5.54
CA ARG A 80 -0.81 -17.93 6.11
C ARG A 80 -1.01 -16.79 7.11
N PRO A 81 -0.61 -16.90 8.37
CA PRO A 81 -0.97 -15.88 9.35
C PRO A 81 -0.45 -14.50 8.93
N VAL A 82 -1.16 -13.44 9.32
CA VAL A 82 -0.85 -12.04 8.95
C VAL A 82 0.60 -11.65 9.26
N ASN A 83 1.17 -12.18 10.34
CA ASN A 83 2.56 -11.95 10.74
C ASN A 83 3.60 -12.65 9.85
N ALA A 84 3.18 -13.56 8.97
CA ALA A 84 4.06 -14.20 8.01
C ALA A 84 4.46 -13.26 6.87
N CYS A 85 3.70 -12.17 6.68
CA CYS A 85 4.12 -11.04 5.86
C CYS A 85 3.42 -9.74 6.31
N PRO A 86 3.93 -9.05 7.33
CA PRO A 86 3.31 -7.82 7.82
C PRO A 86 3.15 -6.75 6.72
N ALA A 87 4.17 -6.61 5.87
CA ALA A 87 4.17 -5.70 4.73
C ALA A 87 3.14 -6.04 3.64
N GLY A 88 2.69 -7.29 3.56
CA GLY A 88 1.79 -7.76 2.50
C GLY A 88 0.37 -8.06 2.95
N PHE A 89 0.21 -8.40 4.23
CA PHE A 89 -1.06 -8.83 4.81
C PHE A 89 -1.62 -7.82 5.80
N GLY A 90 -0.76 -7.06 6.46
CA GLY A 90 -1.19 -6.03 7.39
C GLY A 90 -1.97 -6.58 8.58
N CYS A 91 -3.09 -5.95 8.88
CA CYS A 91 -4.01 -6.40 9.91
C CYS A 91 -5.05 -7.42 9.42
N PRO A 92 -5.48 -8.36 10.29
CA PRO A 92 -6.59 -9.24 9.98
C PRO A 92 -7.88 -8.42 9.98
N ARG A 93 -8.68 -8.56 8.92
CA ARG A 93 -9.97 -7.86 8.83
C ARG A 93 -10.97 -8.47 9.82
N PRO A 94 -11.50 -7.71 10.79
CA PRO A 94 -12.49 -8.25 11.71
C PRO A 94 -13.74 -8.73 10.96
N LYS A 95 -14.36 -9.80 11.44
CA LYS A 95 -15.56 -10.37 10.80
C LYS A 95 -16.69 -9.34 10.80
N GLY A 96 -17.25 -9.06 9.63
CA GLY A 96 -18.32 -8.06 9.47
C GLY A 96 -17.85 -6.61 9.43
N TRP A 97 -16.54 -6.37 9.41
CA TRP A 97 -15.99 -5.03 9.29
C TRP A 97 -16.03 -4.55 7.83
N CYS A 98 -16.51 -3.33 7.59
CA CYS A 98 -16.62 -2.72 6.26
C CYS A 98 -17.44 -3.54 5.23
N VAL A 99 -18.56 -4.12 5.64
CA VAL A 99 -19.44 -4.93 4.76
C VAL A 99 -20.80 -4.30 4.50
N HIS A 100 -21.04 -3.09 4.99
CA HIS A 100 -22.34 -2.42 4.86
C HIS A 100 -22.51 -1.79 3.47
N GLU A 101 -23.76 -1.52 3.09
CA GLU A 101 -24.07 -0.92 1.80
C GLU A 101 -23.36 0.44 1.64
N GLY A 102 -22.75 0.66 0.47
CA GLY A 102 -21.98 1.86 0.18
C GLY A 102 -20.61 1.92 0.83
N SER A 103 -20.19 0.88 1.58
CA SER A 103 -18.84 0.82 2.14
C SER A 103 -17.78 0.38 1.13
N VAL A 104 -16.59 0.94 1.27
CA VAL A 104 -15.43 0.67 0.44
C VAL A 104 -14.28 0.30 1.35
N PHE A 105 -13.83 -0.95 1.23
CA PHE A 105 -12.69 -1.49 1.96
C PHE A 105 -11.40 -1.30 1.14
N ARG A 106 -10.32 -0.86 1.78
CA ARG A 106 -8.98 -0.84 1.18
C ARG A 106 -7.91 -1.29 2.17
N GLN A 107 -6.82 -1.82 1.63
CA GLN A 107 -5.58 -2.11 2.35
C GLN A 107 -4.46 -1.25 1.77
N LEU A 108 -3.86 -0.43 2.62
CA LEU A 108 -2.77 0.48 2.25
C LEU A 108 -1.96 0.86 3.50
N ASP A 109 -0.70 1.21 3.32
CA ASP A 109 0.13 1.76 4.39
C ASP A 109 -0.29 3.20 4.67
N CYS A 110 -0.99 3.42 5.77
CA CYS A 110 -1.56 4.71 6.13
C CYS A 110 -0.60 5.59 6.92
N ASP A 111 0.32 4.99 7.68
CA ASP A 111 1.19 5.69 8.63
C ASP A 111 2.70 5.60 8.30
N GLY A 112 3.02 5.01 7.14
CA GLY A 112 4.35 4.96 6.55
C GLY A 112 5.28 3.97 7.25
N ASP A 113 4.74 2.98 7.96
CA ASP A 113 5.54 1.97 8.67
C ASP A 113 5.93 0.77 7.81
N GLY A 114 5.47 0.73 6.55
CA GLY A 114 5.72 -0.33 5.59
C GLY A 114 4.81 -1.55 5.75
N ALA A 115 3.88 -1.55 6.72
CA ALA A 115 2.85 -2.55 6.88
C ALA A 115 1.49 -2.04 6.36
N LEU A 116 0.65 -2.95 5.87
CA LEU A 116 -0.68 -2.57 5.40
C LEU A 116 -1.63 -2.34 6.58
N ASP A 117 -2.38 -1.24 6.50
CA ASP A 117 -3.48 -0.95 7.39
C ASP A 117 -4.81 -1.23 6.72
N LEU A 118 -5.87 -1.39 7.51
CA LEU A 118 -7.22 -1.55 6.97
C LEU A 118 -7.94 -0.23 7.04
N THR A 119 -8.57 0.14 5.93
CA THR A 119 -9.45 1.31 5.87
C THR A 119 -10.83 0.92 5.39
N CYS A 120 -11.81 1.65 5.91
CA CYS A 120 -13.17 1.63 5.42
C CYS A 120 -13.66 3.06 5.23
N THR A 121 -14.34 3.32 4.13
CA THR A 121 -15.08 4.56 3.90
C THR A 121 -16.48 4.23 3.47
N ASP A 122 -17.45 5.12 3.68
CA ASP A 122 -18.80 4.94 3.14
C ASP A 122 -19.31 6.17 2.38
N ASN A 123 -20.49 6.03 1.78
CA ASN A 123 -21.14 7.06 0.98
C ASN A 123 -21.70 8.24 1.81
N VAL A 124 -21.71 8.14 3.14
CA VAL A 124 -22.09 9.25 4.04
C VAL A 124 -20.87 9.96 4.65
N GLY A 125 -19.66 9.58 4.25
CA GLY A 125 -18.40 10.23 4.65
C GLY A 125 -17.87 9.78 6.01
N ARG A 126 -18.25 8.58 6.48
CA ARG A 126 -17.62 7.97 7.65
C ARG A 126 -16.34 7.26 7.26
N HIS A 127 -15.39 7.24 8.21
CA HIS A 127 -14.05 6.67 8.01
C HIS A 127 -13.67 5.78 9.20
N TRP A 128 -13.18 4.57 8.92
CA TRP A 128 -12.64 3.64 9.92
C TRP A 128 -11.23 3.23 9.51
N ALA A 129 -10.35 3.07 10.50
CA ALA A 129 -8.96 2.66 10.31
C ALA A 129 -8.55 1.68 11.41
N ILE A 130 -7.94 0.57 10.99
CA ILE A 130 -7.24 -0.37 11.87
C ILE A 130 -5.78 -0.32 11.46
N LEU A 131 -4.95 0.28 12.31
CA LEU A 131 -3.52 0.47 12.06
C LEU A 131 -2.70 -0.68 12.62
N SER A 132 -1.79 -1.20 11.81
CA SER A 132 -0.85 -2.27 12.12
C SER A 132 0.12 -1.87 13.24
N LYS A 133 0.66 -0.65 13.16
CA LYS A 133 1.47 -0.02 14.21
C LYS A 133 0.80 0.07 15.58
N ASN A 134 -0.53 0.12 15.60
CA ASN A 134 -1.34 0.13 16.82
C ASN A 134 -1.81 -1.28 17.22
N GLY A 135 -1.11 -2.32 16.78
CA GLY A 135 -1.41 -3.71 17.12
C GLY A 135 -2.73 -4.21 16.56
N CYS A 136 -3.19 -3.64 15.44
CA CYS A 136 -4.47 -3.99 14.81
C CYS A 136 -5.68 -3.84 15.74
N ALA A 137 -5.64 -2.86 16.63
CA ALA A 137 -6.77 -2.55 17.49
C ALA A 137 -8.02 -2.25 16.65
N GLU A 138 -9.10 -2.99 16.92
CA GLU A 138 -10.36 -2.85 16.18
C GLU A 138 -10.94 -1.44 16.33
N ASP A 139 -11.54 -0.96 15.25
CA ASP A 139 -12.22 0.33 15.20
C ASP A 139 -13.60 0.15 14.58
N TRP A 140 -14.63 0.40 15.38
CA TRP A 140 -16.04 0.29 14.97
C TRP A 140 -16.75 1.64 14.91
N ALA A 141 -16.08 2.74 15.27
CA ALA A 141 -16.74 4.01 15.54
C ALA A 141 -17.04 4.85 14.28
N GLY A 142 -16.24 4.72 13.23
CA GLY A 142 -16.49 5.39 11.94
C GLY A 142 -16.22 6.89 11.94
N VAL A 143 -15.36 7.32 12.86
CA VAL A 143 -15.02 8.72 13.11
C VAL A 143 -13.51 8.96 13.06
N ARG A 144 -12.76 8.11 12.34
CA ARG A 144 -11.31 8.30 12.22
C ARG A 144 -11.02 9.60 11.47
N PRO A 145 -10.09 10.42 12.00
CA PRO A 145 -9.63 11.61 11.29
C PRO A 145 -9.04 11.26 9.92
N VAL A 146 -9.25 12.11 8.93
CA VAL A 146 -8.74 11.94 7.55
C VAL A 146 -7.21 11.78 7.50
N ASN A 147 -6.49 12.48 8.40
CA ASN A 147 -5.03 12.42 8.48
C ASN A 147 -4.50 11.11 9.08
N VAL A 148 -5.36 10.23 9.62
CA VAL A 148 -4.97 8.87 10.01
C VAL A 148 -4.60 8.05 8.79
N CYS A 149 -5.23 8.32 7.64
CA CYS A 149 -4.92 7.63 6.40
C CYS A 149 -5.17 8.52 5.19
N PRO A 150 -4.26 9.47 4.87
CA PRO A 150 -4.44 10.37 3.73
C PRO A 150 -4.64 9.63 2.40
N ALA A 151 -3.92 8.52 2.21
CA ALA A 151 -4.01 7.65 1.04
C ALA A 151 -5.34 6.88 0.93
N GLY A 152 -6.08 6.71 2.04
CA GLY A 152 -7.33 5.95 2.08
C GLY A 152 -8.58 6.80 2.24
N PHE A 153 -8.45 7.95 2.90
CA PHE A 153 -9.55 8.86 3.23
C PHE A 153 -9.54 10.12 2.36
N GLY A 154 -8.37 10.53 1.88
CA GLY A 154 -8.18 11.75 1.12
C GLY A 154 -8.56 12.99 1.92
N CYS A 155 -9.08 13.99 1.22
CA CYS A 155 -9.64 15.18 1.83
C CYS A 155 -11.08 15.00 2.33
N PRO A 156 -11.48 15.72 3.40
CA PRO A 156 -12.88 15.79 3.80
C PRO A 156 -13.66 16.54 2.71
N ARG A 157 -14.77 15.97 2.25
CA ARG A 157 -15.60 16.58 1.21
C ARG A 157 -16.33 17.82 1.76
N PRO A 158 -16.10 19.03 1.22
CA PRO A 158 -16.79 20.21 1.71
C PRO A 158 -18.30 20.09 1.50
N LYS A 159 -19.06 20.65 2.44
CA LYS A 159 -20.52 20.61 2.39
C LYS A 159 -21.02 21.34 1.13
N GLY A 160 -21.80 20.63 0.30
CA GLY A 160 -22.33 21.20 -0.94
C GLY A 160 -21.35 21.17 -2.13
N TRP A 161 -20.17 20.57 -1.98
CA TRP A 161 -19.23 20.44 -3.08
C TRP A 161 -19.60 19.26 -3.98
N CYS A 162 -19.62 19.48 -5.30
CA CYS A 162 -19.97 18.47 -6.31
C CYS A 162 -21.34 17.79 -6.14
N ILE A 163 -22.38 18.57 -5.82
CA ILE A 163 -23.76 18.05 -5.64
C ILE A 163 -24.75 18.56 -6.69
N HIS A 164 -24.29 19.35 -7.68
CA HIS A 164 -25.17 19.92 -8.69
C HIS A 164 -25.58 18.88 -9.74
N GLU A 165 -26.68 19.12 -10.44
CA GLU A 165 -27.18 18.21 -11.47
C GLU A 165 -26.12 17.97 -12.56
N GLY A 166 -25.92 16.70 -12.92
CA GLY A 166 -24.89 16.31 -13.88
C GLY A 166 -23.46 16.28 -13.33
N SER A 167 -23.25 16.57 -12.05
CA SER A 167 -21.94 16.45 -11.43
C SER A 167 -21.59 15.01 -11.02
N VAL A 168 -20.31 14.68 -11.16
CA VAL A 168 -19.72 13.38 -10.84
C VAL A 168 -18.56 13.63 -9.89
N PHE A 169 -18.70 13.11 -8.66
CA PHE A 169 -17.68 13.16 -7.63
C PHE A 169 -16.79 11.91 -7.71
N ARG A 170 -15.47 12.10 -7.60
CA ARG A 170 -14.51 11.01 -7.47
C ARG A 170 -13.42 11.37 -6.46
N GLN A 171 -12.75 10.35 -5.95
CA GLN A 171 -11.51 10.50 -5.20
C GLN A 171 -10.38 9.83 -5.99
N LEU A 172 -9.36 10.60 -6.34
CA LEU A 172 -8.20 10.12 -7.08
C LEU A 172 -6.95 10.92 -6.70
N ASP A 173 -5.80 10.28 -6.69
CA ASP A 173 -4.51 10.95 -6.55
C ASP A 173 -4.19 11.65 -7.88
N CYS A 174 -4.43 12.96 -7.95
CA CYS A 174 -4.27 13.76 -9.17
C CYS A 174 -2.83 14.25 -9.35
N ASP A 175 -2.10 14.43 -8.25
CA ASP A 175 -0.78 15.07 -8.24
C ASP A 175 0.38 14.11 -7.90
N GLY A 176 0.07 12.82 -7.74
CA GLY A 176 1.02 11.73 -7.56
C GLY A 176 1.68 11.74 -6.18
N ASP A 177 1.05 12.35 -5.18
CA ASP A 177 1.59 12.42 -3.82
C ASP A 177 1.23 11.21 -2.95
N GLY A 178 0.46 10.27 -3.49
CA GLY A 178 0.01 9.06 -2.81
C GLY A 178 -1.23 9.26 -1.93
N ALA A 179 -1.77 10.48 -1.84
CA ALA A 179 -3.00 10.81 -1.12
C ALA A 179 -4.17 11.06 -2.08
N LEU A 180 -5.39 10.73 -1.63
CA LEU A 180 -6.58 10.90 -2.48
C LEU A 180 -7.03 12.36 -2.50
N ASP A 181 -7.13 12.94 -3.69
CA ASP A 181 -7.72 14.26 -3.91
C ASP A 181 -9.22 14.13 -4.20
N LEU A 182 -9.97 15.19 -3.93
CA LEU A 182 -11.37 15.25 -4.35
C LEU A 182 -11.43 15.81 -5.76
N THR A 183 -12.15 15.14 -6.64
CA THR A 183 -12.44 15.64 -7.99
C THR A 183 -13.92 15.73 -8.24
N CYS A 184 -14.28 16.73 -9.02
CA CYS A 184 -15.63 16.93 -9.52
C CYS A 184 -15.56 17.18 -11.01
N THR A 185 -16.43 16.53 -11.77
CA THR A 185 -16.65 16.84 -13.18
C THR A 185 -18.13 17.04 -13.43
N ASP A 186 -18.53 17.87 -14.38
CA ASP A 186 -19.94 18.00 -14.76
C ASP A 186 -20.22 17.62 -16.22
N ASN A 187 -21.50 17.63 -16.59
CA ASN A 187 -21.99 17.29 -17.92
C ASN A 187 -21.59 18.30 -19.02
N VAL A 188 -21.03 19.46 -18.66
CA VAL A 188 -20.44 20.44 -19.59
C VAL A 188 -18.91 20.38 -19.63
N GLY A 189 -18.30 19.38 -18.96
CA GLY A 189 -16.87 19.10 -19.01
C GLY A 189 -16.01 19.98 -18.10
N ARG A 190 -16.63 20.77 -17.21
CA ARG A 190 -15.88 21.51 -16.19
C ARG A 190 -15.34 20.53 -15.15
N HIS A 191 -14.14 20.81 -14.69
CA HIS A 191 -13.43 19.99 -13.71
C HIS A 191 -12.91 20.84 -12.55
N TRP A 192 -12.99 20.27 -11.36
CA TRP A 192 -12.51 20.87 -10.12
C TRP A 192 -11.76 19.81 -9.31
N ALA A 193 -10.73 20.24 -8.60
CA ALA A 193 -9.97 19.39 -7.71
C ALA A 193 -9.65 20.09 -6.40
N ILE A 194 -9.75 19.37 -5.28
CA ILE A 194 -9.22 19.77 -3.97
C ILE A 194 -8.08 18.82 -3.67
N LEU A 195 -6.86 19.37 -3.71
CA LEU A 195 -5.63 18.58 -3.55
C LEU A 195 -5.28 18.42 -2.08
N SER A 196 -5.00 17.19 -1.69
CA SER A 196 -4.59 16.78 -0.34
C SER A 196 -3.25 17.41 0.05
N LYS A 197 -2.29 17.46 -0.87
CA LYS A 197 -1.01 18.18 -0.75
C LYS A 197 -1.14 19.65 -0.36
N ASN A 198 -2.23 20.29 -0.76
CA ASN A 198 -2.52 21.70 -0.46
C ASN A 198 -3.30 21.86 0.86
N GLY A 199 -3.26 20.85 1.73
CA GLY A 199 -3.93 20.87 3.03
C GLY A 199 -5.45 20.81 2.95
N CYS A 200 -5.99 20.25 1.85
CA CYS A 200 -7.44 20.17 1.61
C CYS A 200 -8.15 21.52 1.71
N ALA A 201 -7.45 22.61 1.37
CA ALA A 201 -8.02 23.94 1.42
C ALA A 201 -9.22 24.04 0.45
N GLU A 202 -10.35 24.52 0.96
CA GLU A 202 -11.52 24.82 0.15
C GLU A 202 -11.19 25.93 -0.84
N ASP A 203 -11.08 25.61 -2.13
CA ASP A 203 -11.03 26.63 -3.17
C ASP A 203 -12.40 26.70 -3.86
N TRP A 204 -13.14 27.78 -3.59
CA TRP A 204 -14.37 28.12 -4.31
C TRP A 204 -14.07 28.74 -5.69
N ALA A 205 -12.80 29.00 -6.02
CA ALA A 205 -12.41 29.45 -7.35
C ALA A 205 -12.39 28.27 -8.32
N GLY A 206 -13.36 28.27 -9.23
CA GLY A 206 -13.52 27.24 -10.23
C GLY A 206 -12.29 27.05 -11.13
N ALA A 207 -12.15 25.82 -11.61
CA ALA A 207 -11.35 25.40 -12.75
C ALA A 207 -9.87 25.81 -12.72
N ARG A 208 -9.01 24.94 -12.16
CA ARG A 208 -7.66 24.82 -12.72
C ARG A 208 -7.75 23.88 -13.93
N PRO A 209 -7.39 24.33 -15.15
CA PRO A 209 -7.20 23.40 -16.25
C PRO A 209 -6.14 22.39 -15.81
N VAL A 210 -6.51 21.12 -15.74
CA VAL A 210 -5.55 20.05 -15.54
C VAL A 210 -4.82 19.91 -16.88
N ASN A 211 -3.72 20.66 -17.04
CA ASN A 211 -2.77 20.34 -18.11
C ASN A 211 -2.10 19.04 -17.70
N VAL A 212 -2.55 17.95 -18.33
CA VAL A 212 -1.88 16.65 -18.37
C VAL A 212 -0.54 16.79 -19.10
#